data_AF-A0A2T0K7S2-F1
#
_entry.id   AF-A0A2T0K7S2-F1
#
_cell.length_a   1.000
_cell.length_b   1.000
_cell.length_c   1.000
_cell.angle_alpha   90.00
_cell.angle_beta   90.00
_cell.angle_gamma   90.00
#
_symmetry.space_group_name_H-M   'P 1'
#
loop_
_entity.id
_entity.type
_entity.pdbx_description
1 polymer ?
#
loop_
_entity_poly.entity_id
_entity_poly.type
_entity_poly.pdbx_seq_one_letter_code
_entity_poly.pdbx_strand_id
1 'polypeptide(L)'
;MPSPERADREQPSDTYVEMLMDGLRRDPSLRYTEVGRSMLIWLSAGIPRTSSLADLIDRVPPHCGVTIAQIARECAQWWNSFADDMDRLGELS
;
A
#
# COMPACT_ATOMS: atom_id res chain seq x y z
N MET A 1 -21.25 -20.03 -1.22
CA MET A 1 -21.21 -19.32 0.08
C MET A 1 -19.80 -18.77 0.27
N PRO A 2 -19.57 -17.45 0.26
CA PRO A 2 -18.27 -16.91 0.63
C PRO A 2 -18.08 -17.00 2.15
N SER A 3 -16.90 -17.41 2.58
CA SER A 3 -16.54 -17.68 3.98
C SER A 3 -16.57 -16.38 4.83
N PRO A 4 -17.04 -16.43 6.10
CA PRO A 4 -17.15 -15.26 7.00
C PRO A 4 -15.80 -14.66 7.43
N GLU A 5 -14.68 -15.29 7.07
CA GLU A 5 -13.31 -14.90 7.47
C GLU A 5 -12.75 -13.67 6.74
N ARG A 6 -13.49 -13.08 5.78
CA ARG A 6 -13.03 -11.86 5.08
C ARG A 6 -13.34 -10.57 5.84
N ALA A 7 -14.19 -10.61 6.87
CA ALA A 7 -14.71 -9.42 7.54
C ALA A 7 -13.74 -8.78 8.55
N ASP A 8 -12.74 -9.53 9.03
CA ASP A 8 -11.81 -9.07 10.09
C ASP A 8 -10.42 -8.69 9.58
N ARG A 9 -10.18 -8.66 8.26
CA ARG A 9 -9.00 -7.91 7.80
C ARG A 9 -9.32 -6.45 8.05
N GLU A 10 -8.66 -5.86 9.05
CA GLU A 10 -8.42 -4.41 9.13
C GLU A 10 -7.71 -4.01 7.84
N GLN A 11 -8.49 -3.90 6.77
CA GLN A 11 -8.02 -3.33 5.54
C GLN A 11 -7.74 -1.88 5.89
N PRO A 12 -6.51 -1.39 5.68
CA PRO A 12 -6.24 0.02 5.87
C PRO A 12 -7.27 0.79 5.04
N SER A 13 -8.10 1.58 5.73
CA SER A 13 -9.14 2.36 5.08
C SER A 13 -8.44 3.30 4.10
N ASP A 14 -8.87 3.31 2.83
CA ASP A 14 -8.38 4.25 1.82
C ASP A 14 -8.35 5.69 2.33
N THR A 15 -9.31 6.05 3.18
CA THR A 15 -9.40 7.36 3.82
C THR A 15 -8.25 7.63 4.80
N TYR A 16 -7.81 6.64 5.56
CA TYR A 16 -6.69 6.78 6.49
C TYR A 16 -5.37 6.94 5.75
N VAL A 17 -5.15 6.13 4.71
CA VAL A 17 -3.93 6.22 3.90
C VAL A 17 -3.86 7.56 3.15
N GLU A 18 -4.98 8.04 2.59
CA GLU A 18 -5.02 9.35 1.94
C GLU A 18 -4.73 10.49 2.93
N MET A 19 -5.21 10.38 4.18
CA MET A 19 -4.89 11.35 5.24
C MET A 19 -3.39 11.39 5.55
N LEU A 20 -2.72 10.24 5.64
CA LEU A 20 -1.27 10.16 5.82
C LEU A 20 -0.51 10.75 4.63
N MET A 21 -0.94 10.43 3.40
CA MET A 21 -0.36 11.00 2.17
C MET A 21 -0.48 12.53 2.13
N ASP A 22 -1.61 13.08 2.54
CA ASP A 22 -1.82 14.53 2.59
C ASP A 22 -0.89 15.22 3.59
N GLY A 23 -0.55 14.57 4.69
CA GLY A 23 0.50 15.01 5.61
C GLY A 23 1.84 15.15 4.90
N LEU A 24 2.30 14.09 4.24
CA LEU A 24 3.59 14.06 3.53
C LEU A 24 3.65 15.07 2.36
N ARG A 25 2.54 15.26 1.62
CA ARG A 25 2.46 16.24 0.51
C ARG A 25 2.56 17.69 0.97
N ARG A 26 2.24 17.96 2.24
CA ARG A 26 2.35 19.28 2.87
C ARG A 26 3.73 19.54 3.46
N ASP A 27 4.57 18.51 3.61
CA ASP A 27 5.92 18.67 4.13
C ASP A 27 6.86 19.30 3.09
N PRO A 28 7.40 20.51 3.35
CA PRO A 28 8.31 21.18 2.43
C PRO A 28 9.63 20.41 2.22
N SER A 29 10.13 19.67 3.22
CA SER A 29 11.37 18.89 3.10
C SER A 29 11.26 17.78 2.05
N LEU A 30 10.08 17.18 1.91
CA LEU A 30 9.79 16.18 0.88
C LEU A 30 9.47 16.82 -0.46
N ARG A 31 8.73 17.94 -0.45
CA ARG A 31 8.28 18.59 -1.68
C ARG A 31 9.40 19.30 -2.44
N TYR A 32 10.41 19.81 -1.73
CA TYR A 32 11.53 20.53 -2.35
C TYR A 32 12.71 19.64 -2.73
N THR A 33 12.76 18.38 -2.28
CA THR A 33 13.81 17.42 -2.66
C THR A 33 13.38 16.50 -3.81
N GLU A 34 14.31 16.07 -4.65
CA GLU A 34 14.05 15.07 -5.70
C GLU A 34 13.70 13.70 -5.10
N VAL A 35 14.42 13.32 -4.04
CA VAL A 35 14.20 12.09 -3.29
C VAL A 35 12.80 12.07 -2.67
N GLY A 36 12.39 13.15 -1.99
CA GLY A 36 11.06 13.25 -1.38
C GLY A 36 9.93 13.21 -2.41
N ARG A 37 10.07 13.89 -3.55
CA ARG A 37 9.10 13.81 -4.65
C ARG A 37 9.00 12.41 -5.24
N SER A 38 10.13 11.74 -5.44
CA SER A 38 10.17 10.36 -5.95
C SER A 38 9.48 9.40 -4.99
N MET A 39 9.69 9.58 -3.68
CA MET A 39 9.05 8.80 -2.63
C MET A 39 7.53 9.01 -2.61
N LEU A 40 7.04 10.25 -2.75
CA LEU A 40 5.60 10.54 -2.84
C LEU A 40 4.94 9.87 -4.06
N ILE A 41 5.59 9.89 -5.22
CA ILE A 41 5.09 9.21 -6.42
C ILE A 41 5.00 7.70 -6.18
N TRP A 42 6.06 7.11 -5.63
CA TRP A 42 6.14 5.68 -5.45
C TRP A 42 5.18 5.16 -4.36
N LEU A 43 5.00 5.90 -3.26
CA LEU A 43 3.96 5.65 -2.27
C LEU A 43 2.56 5.73 -2.88
N SER A 44 2.29 6.73 -3.72
CA SER A 44 0.99 6.86 -4.39
C SER A 44 0.67 5.73 -5.38
N ALA A 45 1.70 5.10 -5.98
CA ALA A 45 1.54 3.97 -6.89
C ALA A 45 1.27 2.65 -6.16
N GLY A 46 1.72 2.52 -4.91
CA GLY A 46 1.53 1.35 -4.07
C GLY A 46 0.13 1.24 -3.44
N ILE A 47 -0.65 2.32 -3.44
CA ILE A 47 -1.97 2.37 -2.77
C ILE A 47 -3.04 1.84 -3.74
N PRO A 48 -3.65 0.68 -3.47
CA PRO A 48 -4.76 0.17 -4.27
C PRO A 48 -5.98 1.06 -4.05
N ARG A 49 -6.61 1.53 -5.13
CA ARG A 49 -7.92 2.20 -5.01
C ARG A 49 -8.98 1.12 -4.78
N THR A 50 -9.60 1.06 -3.60
CA THR A 50 -10.52 -0.02 -3.18
C THR A 50 -11.62 -0.33 -4.17
N SER A 51 -12.14 0.68 -4.88
CA SER A 51 -13.17 0.51 -5.90
C SER A 51 -12.75 -0.38 -7.08
N SER A 52 -11.46 -0.69 -7.23
CA SER A 52 -10.94 -1.53 -8.30
C SER A 52 -10.63 -2.97 -7.88
N LEU A 53 -10.50 -3.28 -6.59
CA LEU A 53 -9.91 -4.57 -6.18
C LEU A 53 -10.88 -5.75 -6.31
N ALA A 54 -12.15 -5.57 -5.93
CA ALA A 54 -13.18 -6.59 -6.11
C ALA A 54 -13.41 -6.89 -7.60
N ASP A 55 -13.59 -5.85 -8.40
CA ASP A 55 -13.73 -5.94 -9.85
C ASP A 55 -12.50 -6.59 -10.53
N LEU A 56 -11.30 -6.33 -10.01
CA LEU A 56 -10.07 -6.95 -10.51
C LEU A 56 -10.05 -8.45 -10.20
N ILE A 57 -10.38 -8.85 -8.96
CA ILE A 57 -10.43 -10.26 -8.56
C ILE A 57 -11.42 -11.04 -9.43
N ASP A 58 -12.59 -10.47 -9.73
CA ASP A 58 -13.62 -11.11 -10.54
C ASP A 58 -13.22 -11.26 -12.03
N ARG A 59 -12.26 -10.46 -12.50
CA ARG A 59 -11.74 -10.52 -13.88
C ARG A 59 -10.51 -11.42 -14.05
N VAL A 60 -9.88 -11.85 -12.95
CA VAL A 60 -8.66 -12.65 -12.99
C VAL A 60 -8.99 -14.10 -13.37
N PRO A 61 -8.29 -14.70 -14.35
CA PRO A 61 -8.45 -16.12 -14.67
C PRO A 61 -8.12 -17.01 -13.45
N PRO A 62 -8.93 -18.03 -13.12
CA PRO A 62 -8.75 -18.83 -11.90
C PRO A 62 -7.37 -19.47 -11.74
N HIS A 63 -6.75 -19.87 -12.86
CA HIS A 63 -5.43 -20.50 -12.86
C HIS A 63 -4.27 -19.52 -12.58
N CYS A 64 -4.47 -18.21 -12.78
CA CYS A 64 -3.49 -17.18 -12.45
C CYS A 64 -3.55 -16.76 -10.98
N GLY A 65 -4.65 -17.06 -10.29
CA GLY A 65 -4.91 -16.57 -8.93
C GLY A 65 -3.84 -16.96 -7.92
N VAL A 66 -3.30 -18.18 -8.01
CA VAL A 66 -2.23 -18.66 -7.11
C VAL A 66 -0.95 -17.86 -7.31
N THR A 67 -0.52 -17.66 -8.55
CA THR A 67 0.68 -16.89 -8.89
C THR A 67 0.54 -15.42 -8.47
N ILE A 68 -0.61 -14.79 -8.76
CA ILE A 68 -0.89 -13.42 -8.36
C ILE A 68 -0.88 -13.28 -6.83
N ALA A 69 -1.45 -14.25 -6.11
CA ALA A 69 -1.44 -14.26 -4.65
C ALA A 69 -0.02 -14.40 -4.08
N GLN A 70 0.87 -15.18 -4.71
CA GLN A 70 2.28 -15.25 -4.32
C GLN A 70 2.98 -13.90 -4.52
N ILE A 71 2.84 -13.30 -5.70
CA ILE A 71 3.42 -11.97 -6.00
C ILE A 71 2.93 -10.92 -5.00
N ALA A 72 1.62 -10.87 -4.72
CA ALA A 72 1.05 -9.92 -3.77
C ALA A 72 1.62 -10.09 -2.36
N ARG A 73 1.89 -11.33 -1.92
CA ARG A 73 2.52 -11.62 -0.62
C ARG A 73 3.98 -11.17 -0.57
N GLU A 74 4.74 -11.39 -1.63
CA GLU A 74 6.13 -10.90 -1.72
C GLU A 74 6.17 -9.36 -1.69
N CYS A 75 5.26 -8.70 -2.42
CA CYS A 75 5.12 -7.24 -2.33
C CYS A 75 4.77 -6.78 -0.91
N ALA A 76 3.87 -7.47 -0.21
CA ALA A 76 3.51 -7.14 1.17
C ALA A 76 4.70 -7.30 2.13
N GLN A 77 5.47 -8.38 2.00
CA GLN A 77 6.70 -8.57 2.79
C GLN A 77 7.69 -7.44 2.57
N TRP A 78 7.91 -7.08 1.31
CA TRP A 78 8.82 -5.99 0.94
C TRP A 78 8.36 -4.65 1.53
N TRP A 79 7.05 -4.34 1.47
CA TRP A 79 6.48 -3.14 2.08
C TRP A 79 6.63 -3.11 3.60
N ASN A 80 6.48 -4.26 4.27
CA ASN A 80 6.71 -4.35 5.71
C ASN A 80 8.18 -4.07 6.07
N SER A 81 9.13 -4.66 5.33
CA SER A 81 10.56 -4.36 5.57
C SER A 81 10.90 -2.90 5.32
N PHE A 82 10.32 -2.28 4.29
CA PHE A 82 10.47 -0.85 4.05
C PHE A 82 9.91 0.00 5.20
N ALA A 83 8.73 -0.37 5.74
CA ALA A 83 8.16 0.30 6.90
C ALA A 83 9.06 0.20 8.13
N ASP A 84 9.59 -0.99 8.43
CA ASP A 84 10.54 -1.19 9.54
C ASP A 84 11.78 -0.28 9.43
N ASP A 85 12.31 -0.10 8.22
CA ASP A 85 13.44 0.78 7.98
C ASP A 85 13.07 2.27 8.15
N MET A 86 11.85 2.67 7.77
CA MET A 86 11.35 4.04 7.99
C MET A 86 11.05 4.33 9.46
N ASP A 87 10.52 3.37 10.21
CA ASP A 87 10.30 3.52 11.66
C ASP A 87 11.62 3.73 12.38
N ARG A 88 12.65 2.94 12.05
CA ARG A 88 14.01 3.13 12.59
C ARG A 88 14.60 4.50 12.23
N LEU A 89 14.35 5.00 11.01
CA LEU A 89 14.77 6.34 10.62
C LEU A 89 14.07 7.42 11.46
N GLY A 90 12.77 7.26 11.71
CA GLY A 90 11.96 8.16 12.52
C GLY A 90 12.39 8.19 13.99
N GLU A 91 12.83 7.07 14.56
CA GLU A 91 13.34 6.98 15.93
C GLU A 91 14.68 7.70 16.13
N LEU A 92 15.46 7.90 15.06
CA LEU A 92 16.78 8.55 15.08
C LEU A 92 16.73 10.07 14.83
N SER A 93 15.55 10.61 14.48
CA SER A 93 15.34 12.00 14.06
C SER A 93 14.75 12.85 15.18
#